data_AF-A0A1Y6CUE2-F1
#
_entry.id   AF-A0A1Y6CUE2-F1
#
_cell.length_a   1.000
_cell.length_b   1.000
_cell.length_c   1.000
_cell.angle_alpha   90.00
_cell.angle_beta   90.00
_cell.angle_gamma   90.00
#
_symmetry.space_group_name_H-M   'P 1'
#
loop_
_entity.id
_entity.type
_entity.pdbx_description
1 polymer ?
#
loop_
_entity_poly.entity_id
_entity_poly.type
_entity_poly.pdbx_seq_one_letter_code
_entity_poly.pdbx_strand_id
1 'polypeptide(L)'
;MSIFTNPDDVASLLAMSVFKTHPAFSGVLPSEDEAWAALLAAEADAQRRLRVFLEPTVMVPSQAPPPEIDALENAGTKYALEAPSEYEAETFSNTFFGCVETKQRPIVRGSITSIRFVYPGPGTAVFEVPAEWIRPELKYGLIHLIPTGLASYGPMNAFVLQALTGRKTVPMMIEVRYTAGLTDAHGLWPDVVDTVKKMAVLRLIEGAFPAQSASISADGLSQSASVDTSKYSDMIDKKISTLKDALWGVRVGVL
;
A
#
# COMPACT_ATOMS: atom_id res chain seq x y z
N MET A 1 -6.62 -8.13 -9.38
CA MET A 1 -7.86 -7.33 -9.37
C MET A 1 -7.49 -5.86 -9.28
N SER A 2 -8.41 -4.96 -9.62
CA SER A 2 -8.29 -3.51 -9.48
C SER A 2 -9.37 -3.06 -8.51
N ILE A 3 -9.19 -1.94 -7.79
CA ILE A 3 -10.29 -1.35 -7.02
C ILE A 3 -11.44 -0.86 -7.91
N PHE A 4 -11.19 -0.75 -9.22
CA PHE A 4 -12.18 -0.48 -10.26
C PHE A 4 -12.51 -1.80 -10.93
N THR A 5 -13.77 -2.21 -10.82
CA THR A 5 -14.25 -3.50 -11.36
C THR A 5 -15.47 -3.35 -12.24
N ASN A 6 -16.09 -2.17 -12.27
CA ASN A 6 -17.34 -1.92 -12.95
C ASN A 6 -17.10 -0.99 -14.17
N PRO A 7 -17.67 -1.27 -15.35
CA PRO A 7 -17.73 -0.32 -16.46
C PRO A 7 -18.33 1.05 -16.07
N ASP A 8 -19.15 1.14 -15.03
CA ASP A 8 -19.64 2.42 -14.50
C ASP A 8 -18.51 3.34 -14.00
N ASP A 9 -17.35 2.79 -13.62
CA ASP A 9 -16.17 3.60 -13.25
C ASP A 9 -15.58 4.31 -14.47
N VAL A 10 -15.56 3.65 -15.63
CA VAL A 10 -15.19 4.25 -16.93
C VAL A 10 -16.23 5.30 -17.32
N ALA A 11 -17.51 4.99 -17.18
CA ALA A 11 -18.58 5.94 -17.45
C ALA A 11 -18.47 7.19 -16.56
N SER A 12 -18.12 7.03 -15.27
CA SER A 12 -17.88 8.15 -14.34
C SER A 12 -16.65 8.98 -14.72
N LEU A 13 -15.60 8.35 -15.24
CA LEU A 13 -14.41 9.00 -15.76
C LEU A 13 -14.71 9.81 -17.02
N LEU A 14 -15.47 9.24 -17.95
CA LEU A 14 -15.94 9.90 -19.17
C LEU A 14 -17.01 10.96 -18.90
N ALA A 15 -17.73 10.84 -17.77
CA ALA A 15 -18.71 11.82 -17.30
C ALA A 15 -18.09 12.93 -16.44
N MET A 16 -16.85 12.79 -15.95
CA MET A 16 -16.09 13.93 -15.42
C MET A 16 -15.98 14.95 -16.55
N SER A 17 -16.78 15.99 -16.39
CA SER A 17 -17.37 16.79 -17.46
C SER A 17 -16.40 17.50 -18.39
N VAL A 18 -15.10 17.49 -18.09
CA VAL A 18 -14.05 18.22 -18.83
C VAL A 18 -14.06 17.87 -20.33
N PHE A 19 -14.26 16.60 -20.70
CA PHE A 19 -14.33 16.20 -22.11
C PHE A 19 -15.63 16.61 -22.82
N LYS A 20 -16.75 16.75 -22.08
CA LYS A 20 -18.06 17.08 -22.64
C LYS A 20 -18.36 18.58 -22.65
N THR A 21 -17.84 19.34 -21.68
CA THR A 21 -18.26 20.73 -21.44
C THR A 21 -17.23 21.76 -21.86
N HIS A 22 -15.96 21.38 -22.04
CA HIS A 22 -14.93 22.35 -22.35
C HIS A 22 -14.60 22.32 -23.86
N PRO A 23 -14.73 23.47 -24.56
CA PRO A 23 -14.68 23.53 -26.03
C PRO A 23 -13.33 23.12 -26.65
N ALA A 24 -12.24 23.13 -25.86
CA ALA A 24 -10.96 22.58 -26.31
C ALA A 24 -10.93 21.04 -26.42
N PHE A 25 -11.86 20.35 -25.74
CA PHE A 25 -11.95 18.88 -25.72
C PHE A 25 -13.17 18.34 -26.48
N SER A 26 -14.05 19.24 -26.97
CA SER A 26 -15.24 18.86 -27.72
C SER A 26 -14.83 18.34 -29.11
N GLY A 27 -14.63 17.04 -29.24
CA GLY A 27 -14.31 16.39 -30.50
C GLY A 27 -13.41 15.15 -30.38
N VAL A 28 -12.70 15.00 -29.25
CA VAL A 28 -11.84 13.83 -28.98
C VAL A 28 -12.31 13.20 -27.67
N LEU A 29 -13.28 12.29 -27.78
CA LEU A 29 -13.66 11.43 -26.67
C LEU A 29 -12.70 10.23 -26.67
N PRO A 30 -11.99 9.96 -25.57
CA PRO A 30 -11.20 8.73 -25.47
C PRO A 30 -12.13 7.52 -25.56
N SER A 31 -11.64 6.46 -26.19
CA SER A 31 -12.35 5.18 -26.21
C SER A 31 -12.47 4.60 -24.79
N GLU A 32 -13.43 3.71 -24.56
CA GLU A 32 -13.60 3.04 -23.27
C GLU A 32 -12.34 2.26 -22.87
N ASP A 33 -11.67 1.61 -23.83
CA ASP A 33 -10.43 0.87 -23.61
C ASP A 33 -9.27 1.80 -23.20
N GLU A 34 -9.14 2.96 -23.83
CA GLU A 34 -8.12 3.96 -23.46
C GLU A 34 -8.39 4.54 -22.07
N ALA A 35 -9.66 4.82 -21.76
CA ALA A 35 -10.06 5.30 -20.45
C ALA A 35 -9.80 4.26 -19.35
N TRP A 36 -10.07 2.99 -19.64
CA TRP A 36 -9.78 1.88 -18.73
C TRP A 36 -8.27 1.70 -18.52
N ALA A 37 -7.48 1.72 -19.60
CA ALA A 37 -6.02 1.64 -19.50
C ALA A 37 -5.42 2.81 -18.70
N ALA A 38 -5.93 4.02 -18.90
CA ALA A 38 -5.51 5.19 -18.13
C ALA A 38 -5.85 5.06 -16.64
N LEU A 39 -7.02 4.49 -16.32
CA LEU A 39 -7.46 4.24 -14.95
C LEU A 39 -6.54 3.23 -14.24
N LEU A 40 -6.27 2.08 -14.86
CA LEU A 40 -5.37 1.07 -14.30
C LEU A 40 -3.95 1.62 -14.11
N ALA A 41 -3.47 2.42 -15.07
CA ALA A 41 -2.15 3.03 -14.98
C ALA A 41 -2.08 4.10 -13.87
N ALA A 42 -3.16 4.87 -13.68
CA ALA A 42 -3.29 5.84 -12.60
C ALA A 42 -3.37 5.16 -11.22
N GLU A 43 -4.09 4.05 -11.09
CA GLU A 43 -4.18 3.25 -9.88
C GLU A 43 -2.79 2.70 -9.48
N ALA A 44 -2.08 2.09 -10.41
CA ALA A 44 -0.74 1.56 -10.18
C ALA A 44 0.27 2.66 -9.80
N ASP A 45 0.10 3.87 -10.33
CA ASP A 45 0.89 5.03 -9.97
C ASP A 45 0.56 5.55 -8.57
N ALA A 46 -0.72 5.70 -8.25
CA ALA A 46 -1.18 6.09 -6.91
C ALA A 46 -0.69 5.10 -5.85
N GLN A 47 -0.79 3.80 -6.09
CA GLN A 47 -0.28 2.76 -5.19
C GLN A 47 1.23 2.91 -4.93
N ARG A 48 2.04 3.19 -5.96
CA ARG A 48 3.49 3.42 -5.81
C ARG A 48 3.80 4.70 -5.03
N ARG A 49 3.07 5.78 -5.30
CA ARG A 49 3.28 7.09 -4.67
C ARG A 49 2.84 7.10 -3.20
N LEU A 50 1.70 6.48 -2.90
CA LEU A 50 1.18 6.29 -1.55
C LEU A 50 1.97 5.20 -0.79
N ARG A 51 2.60 4.26 -1.51
CA ARG A 51 3.29 3.08 -0.96
C ARG A 51 2.35 2.17 -0.14
N VAL A 52 1.09 2.08 -0.55
CA VAL A 52 0.04 1.31 0.12
C VAL A 52 -0.70 0.49 -0.92
N PHE A 53 -0.98 -0.78 -0.62
CA PHE A 53 -1.86 -1.59 -1.44
C PHE A 53 -3.29 -1.07 -1.36
N LEU A 54 -3.89 -0.77 -2.52
CA LEU A 54 -5.26 -0.24 -2.59
C LEU A 54 -6.33 -1.32 -2.39
N GLU A 55 -5.93 -2.58 -2.40
CA GLU A 55 -6.76 -3.73 -2.03
C GLU A 55 -6.03 -4.65 -1.03
N PRO A 56 -6.74 -5.51 -0.30
CA PRO A 56 -6.14 -6.44 0.65
C PRO A 56 -5.18 -7.39 -0.06
N THR A 57 -3.92 -7.37 0.35
CA THR A 57 -2.85 -8.19 -0.20
C THR A 57 -2.22 -9.00 0.92
N VAL A 58 -2.19 -10.33 0.75
CA VAL A 58 -1.60 -11.25 1.71
C VAL A 58 -0.09 -11.14 1.65
N MET A 59 0.54 -10.85 2.79
CA MET A 59 1.98 -10.77 2.94
C MET A 59 2.53 -12.13 3.33
N VAL A 60 3.36 -12.68 2.46
CA VAL A 60 3.93 -14.02 2.60
C VAL A 60 5.44 -13.90 2.77
N PRO A 61 6.07 -14.60 3.75
CA PRO A 61 7.52 -14.62 3.88
C PRO A 61 8.20 -15.10 2.61
N SER A 62 9.31 -14.48 2.22
CA SER A 62 10.06 -14.85 1.00
C SER A 62 10.59 -16.29 1.00
N GLN A 63 10.64 -16.93 2.16
CA GLN A 63 11.07 -18.33 2.35
C GLN A 63 9.86 -19.29 2.48
N ALA A 64 8.64 -18.82 2.20
CA ALA A 64 7.45 -19.65 2.27
C ALA A 64 7.54 -20.84 1.30
N PRO A 65 7.00 -22.00 1.69
CA PRO A 65 7.05 -23.20 0.86
C PRO A 65 6.19 -23.00 -0.40
N PRO A 66 6.63 -23.51 -1.58
CA PRO A 66 5.88 -23.43 -2.84
C PRO A 66 4.38 -23.79 -2.75
N PRO A 67 3.94 -24.86 -2.06
CA PRO A 67 2.51 -25.21 -1.98
C PRO A 67 1.63 -24.12 -1.36
N GLU A 68 2.18 -23.24 -0.53
CA GLU A 68 1.43 -22.11 0.00
C GLU A 68 1.17 -21.04 -1.06
N ILE A 69 2.18 -20.76 -1.89
CA ILE A 69 2.07 -19.81 -3.00
C ILE A 69 1.08 -20.36 -4.03
N ASP A 70 1.19 -21.65 -4.37
CA ASP A 70 0.27 -22.33 -5.29
C ASP A 70 -1.18 -22.26 -4.78
N ALA A 71 -1.41 -22.39 -3.46
CA ALA A 71 -2.74 -22.28 -2.88
C ALA A 71 -3.33 -20.87 -3.04
N LEU A 72 -2.52 -19.83 -2.87
CA LEU A 72 -2.94 -18.44 -3.05
C LEU A 72 -3.23 -18.12 -4.52
N GLU A 73 -2.40 -18.63 -5.43
CA GLU A 73 -2.61 -18.49 -6.88
C GLU A 73 -3.88 -19.20 -7.34
N ASN A 74 -4.11 -20.43 -6.88
CA ASN A 74 -5.33 -21.19 -7.17
C ASN A 74 -6.60 -20.52 -6.61
N ALA A 75 -6.49 -19.85 -5.46
CA ALA A 75 -7.58 -19.08 -4.87
C ALA A 75 -7.78 -17.70 -5.53
N GLY A 76 -6.90 -17.29 -6.45
CA GLY A 76 -6.92 -15.95 -7.05
C GLY A 76 -6.67 -14.82 -6.04
N THR A 77 -6.05 -15.13 -4.89
CA THR A 77 -5.80 -14.17 -3.82
C THR A 77 -4.55 -13.36 -4.11
N LYS A 78 -4.62 -12.02 -4.03
CA LYS A 78 -3.43 -11.19 -4.17
C LYS A 78 -2.47 -11.45 -3.03
N TYR A 79 -1.21 -11.69 -3.39
CA TYR A 79 -0.13 -11.85 -2.44
C TYR A 79 1.08 -11.01 -2.84
N ALA A 80 1.91 -10.71 -1.86
CA ALA A 80 3.23 -10.11 -2.06
C ALA A 80 4.24 -10.80 -1.14
N LEU A 81 5.45 -10.98 -1.66
CA LEU A 81 6.54 -11.57 -0.91
C LEU A 81 7.22 -10.50 -0.04
N GLU A 82 7.42 -10.84 1.22
CA GLU A 82 8.10 -10.00 2.19
C GLU A 82 9.30 -10.74 2.78
N ALA A 83 10.47 -10.10 2.74
CA ALA A 83 11.62 -10.64 3.44
C ALA A 83 11.37 -10.60 4.96
N PRO A 84 11.65 -11.67 5.71
CA PRO A 84 11.58 -11.67 7.17
C PRO A 84 12.33 -10.49 7.81
N SER A 85 11.83 -10.04 8.96
CA SER A 85 12.42 -8.92 9.70
C SER A 85 13.63 -9.37 10.51
N GLU A 86 14.51 -8.42 10.77
CA GLU A 86 15.65 -8.64 11.64
C GLU A 86 15.20 -8.73 13.09
N TYR A 87 15.92 -9.53 13.86
CA TYR A 87 15.81 -9.55 15.30
C TYR A 87 16.93 -8.74 15.90
N GLU A 88 16.56 -7.81 16.78
CA GLU A 88 17.50 -7.04 17.58
C GLU A 88 17.26 -7.35 19.05
N ALA A 89 18.31 -7.77 19.75
CA ALA A 89 18.24 -8.16 21.15
C ALA A 89 17.70 -7.05 22.07
N GLU A 90 17.97 -5.79 21.73
CA GLU A 90 17.57 -4.61 22.50
C GLU A 90 16.04 -4.41 22.51
N THR A 91 15.39 -4.83 21.43
CA THR A 91 13.92 -4.80 21.25
C THR A 91 13.19 -5.79 22.14
N PHE A 92 13.91 -6.72 22.79
CA PHE A 92 13.37 -7.73 23.71
C PHE A 92 14.06 -7.65 25.09
N SER A 93 14.28 -6.43 25.56
CA SER A 93 14.88 -6.14 26.87
C SER A 93 13.82 -6.00 27.97
N ASN A 94 14.25 -5.88 29.23
CA ASN A 94 13.33 -5.67 30.37
C ASN A 94 12.51 -4.37 30.27
N THR A 95 12.95 -3.41 29.45
CA THR A 95 12.28 -2.10 29.27
C THR A 95 11.38 -2.07 28.03
N PHE A 96 11.76 -2.80 26.98
CA PHE A 96 10.99 -2.90 25.74
C PHE A 96 10.71 -4.36 25.44
N PHE A 97 9.43 -4.72 25.50
CA PHE A 97 9.01 -6.07 25.20
C PHE A 97 8.43 -6.14 23.78
N GLY A 98 9.31 -6.39 22.81
CA GLY A 98 8.99 -6.82 21.46
C GLY A 98 8.08 -5.89 20.67
N CYS A 99 8.66 -5.03 19.84
CA CYS A 99 7.93 -4.34 18.78
C CYS A 99 8.46 -4.82 17.43
N VAL A 100 7.59 -5.40 16.62
CA VAL A 100 7.90 -5.82 15.25
C VAL A 100 7.24 -4.84 14.29
N GLU A 101 8.02 -4.21 13.41
CA GLU A 101 7.50 -3.37 12.34
C GLU A 101 7.28 -4.22 11.08
N THR A 102 6.10 -4.12 10.50
CA THR A 102 5.75 -4.70 9.19
C THR A 102 6.17 -3.75 8.08
N LYS A 103 6.70 -4.26 6.96
CA LYS A 103 7.17 -3.39 5.87
C LYS A 103 6.03 -2.79 5.07
N GLN A 104 4.86 -3.42 5.10
CA GLN A 104 3.66 -2.95 4.40
C GLN A 104 2.60 -2.50 5.40
N ARG A 105 1.89 -1.44 5.03
CA ARG A 105 0.85 -0.81 5.85
C ARG A 105 -0.28 -0.26 4.99
N PRO A 106 -1.49 -0.07 5.54
CA PRO A 106 -1.93 -0.49 6.88
C PRO A 106 -2.16 -2.00 6.97
N ILE A 107 -2.15 -2.55 8.19
CA ILE A 107 -2.52 -3.95 8.46
C ILE A 107 -4.05 -4.05 8.48
N VAL A 108 -4.60 -5.03 7.78
CA VAL A 108 -6.04 -5.32 7.81
C VAL A 108 -6.41 -5.88 9.19
N ARG A 109 -7.48 -5.36 9.79
CA ARG A 109 -7.93 -5.76 11.12
C ARG A 109 -8.20 -7.27 11.19
N GLY A 110 -7.63 -7.94 12.20
CA GLY A 110 -7.81 -9.37 12.43
C GLY A 110 -7.14 -10.29 11.40
N SER A 111 -6.23 -9.75 10.57
CA SER A 111 -5.59 -10.52 9.49
C SER A 111 -4.23 -11.13 9.83
N ILE A 112 -3.68 -10.85 11.03
CA ILE A 112 -2.40 -11.43 11.43
C ILE A 112 -2.63 -12.90 11.74
N THR A 113 -2.10 -13.76 10.88
CA THR A 113 -2.27 -15.20 10.96
C THR A 113 -1.24 -15.82 11.90
N SER A 114 0.02 -15.43 11.78
CA SER A 114 1.08 -15.92 12.67
C SER A 114 2.30 -15.02 12.68
N ILE A 115 3.05 -15.12 13.78
CA ILE A 115 4.38 -14.54 13.93
C ILE A 115 5.29 -15.66 14.41
N ARG A 116 6.40 -15.88 13.72
CA ARG A 116 7.35 -16.94 14.02
C ARG A 116 8.75 -16.37 14.14
N PHE A 117 9.47 -16.82 15.16
CA PHE A 117 10.89 -16.61 15.27
C PHE A 117 11.60 -17.87 14.78
N VAL A 118 12.31 -17.75 13.66
CA VAL A 118 13.02 -18.85 13.00
C VAL A 118 14.52 -18.61 13.17
N TYR A 119 15.16 -19.39 14.04
CA TYR A 119 16.59 -19.25 14.27
C TYR A 119 17.40 -19.94 13.16
N PRO A 120 18.34 -19.24 12.48
CA PRO A 120 19.18 -19.85 11.48
C PRO A 120 20.26 -20.73 12.15
N GLY A 121 20.03 -22.05 12.20
CA GLY A 121 20.99 -22.98 12.76
C GLY A 121 20.71 -24.45 12.41
N PRO A 122 21.64 -25.39 12.70
CA PRO A 122 21.56 -26.80 12.31
C PRO A 122 20.34 -27.58 12.84
N GLY A 123 19.62 -26.99 13.80
CA GLY A 123 18.40 -27.57 14.38
C GLY A 123 17.22 -26.61 14.38
N THR A 124 17.13 -25.70 13.38
CA THR A 124 16.11 -24.65 13.19
C THR A 124 15.04 -24.63 14.28
N ALA A 125 15.32 -23.91 15.36
CA ALA A 125 14.33 -23.69 16.40
C ALA A 125 13.30 -22.70 15.85
N VAL A 126 12.04 -23.13 15.81
CA VAL A 126 10.90 -22.27 15.47
C VAL A 126 10.11 -22.03 16.73
N PHE A 127 10.02 -20.76 17.15
CA PHE A 127 9.10 -20.34 18.20
C PHE A 127 7.93 -19.60 17.56
N GLU A 128 6.74 -20.15 17.69
CA GLU A 128 5.50 -19.51 17.26
C GLU A 128 4.94 -18.66 18.39
N VAL A 129 4.67 -17.39 18.08
CA VAL A 129 4.13 -16.44 19.05
C VAL A 129 2.66 -16.74 19.29
N PRO A 130 2.24 -16.92 20.55
CA PRO A 130 0.84 -17.11 20.88
C PRO A 130 -0.01 -15.91 20.45
N ALA A 131 -1.18 -16.18 19.85
CA ALA A 131 -2.05 -15.14 19.31
C ALA A 131 -2.49 -14.13 20.38
N GLU A 132 -2.63 -14.57 21.63
CA GLU A 132 -3.00 -13.73 22.76
C GLU A 132 -1.93 -12.72 23.16
N TRP A 133 -0.69 -12.82 22.65
CA TRP A 133 0.35 -11.81 22.85
C TRP A 133 0.31 -10.69 21.81
N ILE A 134 -0.32 -10.93 20.66
CA ILE A 134 -0.24 -10.03 19.52
C ILE A 134 -1.14 -8.82 19.78
N ARG A 135 -0.54 -7.63 19.81
CA ARG A 135 -1.23 -6.34 19.93
C ARG A 135 -0.83 -5.46 18.75
N PRO A 136 -1.58 -5.55 17.63
CA PRO A 136 -1.22 -4.82 16.44
C PRO A 136 -1.77 -3.39 16.45
N GLU A 137 -0.91 -2.46 16.07
CA GLU A 137 -1.26 -1.10 15.73
C GLU A 137 -1.43 -0.99 14.20
N LEU A 138 -2.68 -1.17 13.78
CA LEU A 138 -3.05 -1.41 12.38
C LEU A 138 -2.57 -0.32 11.40
N LYS A 139 -2.65 0.95 11.82
CA LYS A 139 -2.34 2.09 10.97
C LYS A 139 -0.85 2.19 10.65
N TYR A 140 -0.01 2.02 11.67
CA TYR A 140 1.42 2.26 11.56
C TYR A 140 2.21 1.03 11.14
N GLY A 141 1.60 -0.15 11.20
CA GLY A 141 2.29 -1.40 10.91
C GLY A 141 3.18 -1.86 12.07
N LEU A 142 2.86 -1.46 13.30
CA LEU A 142 3.58 -1.89 14.48
C LEU A 142 2.84 -3.04 15.13
N ILE A 143 3.57 -4.05 15.58
CA ILE A 143 3.03 -5.18 16.30
C ILE A 143 3.77 -5.31 17.62
N HIS A 144 3.05 -5.02 18.70
CA HIS A 144 3.57 -5.22 20.05
C HIS A 144 3.30 -6.66 20.47
N LEU A 145 4.32 -7.30 21.03
CA LEU A 145 4.22 -8.65 21.58
C LEU A 145 4.17 -8.52 23.10
N ILE A 146 3.01 -8.78 23.70
CA ILE A 146 2.80 -8.63 25.15
C ILE A 146 2.52 -10.00 25.74
N PRO A 147 3.47 -10.63 26.43
CA PRO A 147 3.27 -11.94 27.03
C PRO A 147 2.17 -11.89 28.07
N THR A 148 1.22 -12.80 27.94
CA THR A 148 0.18 -13.02 28.94
C THR A 148 0.36 -14.40 29.55
N GLY A 149 0.37 -14.49 30.87
CA GLY A 149 0.50 -15.75 31.62
C GLY A 149 1.93 -16.09 32.08
N LEU A 150 2.04 -16.85 33.18
CA LEU A 150 3.32 -17.21 33.81
C LEU A 150 4.10 -18.31 33.06
N ALA A 151 3.41 -19.22 32.38
CA ALA A 151 4.03 -20.33 31.63
C ALA A 151 4.70 -19.90 30.30
N SER A 152 4.38 -18.68 29.87
CA SER A 152 4.76 -18.05 28.61
C SER A 152 6.23 -17.61 28.53
N TYR A 153 6.85 -17.31 29.68
CA TYR A 153 8.19 -16.73 29.74
C TYR A 153 9.32 -17.74 29.47
N GLY A 154 9.13 -19.03 29.77
CA GLY A 154 10.18 -20.04 29.68
C GLY A 154 10.71 -20.27 28.27
N PRO A 155 9.84 -20.65 27.31
CA PRO A 155 10.25 -20.94 25.93
C PRO A 155 10.83 -19.72 25.21
N MET A 156 10.26 -18.54 25.42
CA MET A 156 10.73 -17.32 24.79
C MET A 156 12.07 -16.85 25.40
N ASN A 157 12.25 -16.92 26.72
CA ASN A 157 13.55 -16.62 27.31
C ASN A 157 14.62 -17.58 26.80
N ALA A 158 14.31 -18.87 26.64
CA ALA A 158 15.26 -19.82 26.05
C ALA A 158 15.63 -19.46 24.61
N PHE A 159 14.65 -19.03 23.81
CA PHE A 159 14.87 -18.57 22.44
C PHE A 159 15.70 -17.27 22.38
N VAL A 160 15.34 -16.26 23.20
CA VAL A 160 16.04 -14.99 23.33
C VAL A 160 17.47 -15.20 23.85
N LEU A 161 17.67 -16.06 24.85
CA LEU A 161 18.99 -16.40 25.38
C LEU A 161 19.86 -17.11 24.34
N GLN A 162 19.31 -18.03 23.54
CA GLN A 162 20.06 -18.65 22.43
C GLN A 162 20.51 -17.59 21.41
N ALA A 163 19.65 -16.64 21.05
CA ALA A 163 20.02 -15.55 20.15
C ALA A 163 21.10 -14.62 20.76
N LEU A 164 20.98 -14.29 22.05
CA LEU A 164 21.92 -13.45 22.80
C LEU A 164 23.30 -14.08 22.96
N THR A 165 23.40 -15.40 23.04
CA THR A 165 24.70 -16.10 23.21
C THR A 165 25.61 -16.05 21.98
N GLY A 166 25.16 -15.48 20.85
CA GLY A 166 25.92 -15.45 19.60
C GLY A 166 25.99 -14.11 18.86
N ARG A 167 24.92 -13.30 18.80
CA ARG A 167 24.88 -12.04 18.01
C ARG A 167 23.91 -11.00 18.58
N LYS A 168 24.26 -9.70 18.51
CA LYS A 168 23.36 -8.60 18.92
C LYS A 168 22.14 -8.46 17.98
N THR A 169 22.34 -8.75 16.70
CA THR A 169 21.32 -8.69 15.65
C THR A 169 21.38 -9.96 14.82
N VAL A 170 20.22 -10.59 14.58
CA VAL A 170 20.08 -11.78 13.74
C VAL A 170 19.19 -11.42 12.55
N PRO A 171 19.71 -11.42 11.31
CA PRO A 171 18.93 -11.06 10.15
C PRO A 171 17.90 -12.15 9.82
N MET A 172 16.79 -11.74 9.21
CA MET A 172 15.77 -12.63 8.63
C MET A 172 15.16 -13.65 9.62
N MET A 173 15.06 -13.28 10.89
CA MET A 173 14.68 -14.21 11.96
C MET A 173 13.18 -14.14 12.29
N ILE A 174 12.52 -13.01 12.02
CA ILE A 174 11.12 -12.80 12.38
C ILE A 174 10.25 -12.87 11.13
N GLU A 175 9.42 -13.89 11.04
CA GLU A 175 8.45 -14.06 9.96
C GLU A 175 7.07 -13.65 10.45
N VAL A 176 6.40 -12.78 9.69
CA VAL A 176 5.04 -12.31 9.99
C VAL A 176 4.15 -12.65 8.80
N ARG A 177 3.00 -13.28 9.08
CA ARG A 177 1.94 -13.53 8.11
C ARG A 177 0.75 -12.64 8.43
N TYR A 178 0.41 -11.76 7.50
CA TYR A 178 -0.66 -10.78 7.69
C TYR A 178 -1.23 -10.34 6.34
N THR A 179 -2.35 -9.63 6.35
CA THR A 179 -2.86 -8.96 5.16
C THR A 179 -2.65 -7.45 5.29
N ALA A 180 -2.10 -6.83 4.26
CA ALA A 180 -1.86 -5.39 4.21
C ALA A 180 -2.73 -4.73 3.13
N GLY A 181 -3.03 -3.44 3.29
CA GLY A 181 -3.75 -2.64 2.31
C GLY A 181 -5.13 -2.18 2.80
N LEU A 182 -5.87 -1.55 1.88
CA LEU A 182 -7.20 -1.01 2.17
C LEU A 182 -8.27 -2.09 2.01
N THR A 183 -9.14 -2.27 3.01
CA THR A 183 -10.25 -3.24 2.94
C THR A 183 -11.42 -2.76 2.09
N ASP A 184 -11.67 -1.46 2.10
CA ASP A 184 -12.73 -0.81 1.34
C ASP A 184 -12.27 0.59 0.92
N ALA A 185 -11.69 0.68 -0.27
CA ALA A 185 -11.20 1.96 -0.80
C ALA A 185 -12.35 2.93 -1.10
N HIS A 186 -13.52 2.45 -1.52
CA HIS A 186 -14.64 3.29 -1.93
C HIS A 186 -15.39 3.89 -0.74
N GLY A 187 -15.68 3.08 0.28
CA GLY A 187 -16.42 3.53 1.46
C GLY A 187 -15.56 4.26 2.48
N LEU A 188 -14.35 3.75 2.78
CA LEU A 188 -13.50 4.29 3.84
C LEU A 188 -12.49 5.33 3.34
N TRP A 189 -12.12 5.28 2.06
CA TRP A 189 -11.09 6.15 1.47
C TRP A 189 -11.52 6.78 0.14
N PRO A 190 -12.71 7.44 0.07
CA PRO A 190 -13.23 7.98 -1.19
C PRO A 190 -12.29 9.00 -1.83
N ASP A 191 -11.49 9.70 -1.03
CA ASP A 191 -10.48 10.65 -1.52
C ASP A 191 -9.35 9.98 -2.32
N VAL A 192 -9.02 8.72 -2.01
CA VAL A 192 -8.05 7.92 -2.77
C VAL A 192 -8.64 7.63 -4.15
N VAL A 193 -9.89 7.19 -4.20
CA VAL A 193 -10.61 6.88 -5.45
C VAL A 193 -10.73 8.13 -6.33
N ASP A 194 -11.15 9.26 -5.77
CA ASP A 194 -11.22 10.55 -6.47
C ASP A 194 -9.85 10.97 -7.04
N THR A 195 -8.78 10.79 -6.25
CA THR A 195 -7.42 11.13 -6.69
C THR A 195 -6.98 10.25 -7.85
N VAL A 196 -7.24 8.94 -7.80
CA VAL A 196 -6.92 8.04 -8.91
C VAL A 196 -7.72 8.40 -10.17
N LYS A 197 -9.02 8.71 -10.05
CA LYS A 197 -9.83 9.17 -11.19
C LYS A 197 -9.26 10.47 -11.79
N LYS A 198 -8.87 11.45 -10.96
CA LYS A 198 -8.24 12.69 -11.41
C LYS A 198 -6.89 12.46 -12.12
N MET A 199 -6.09 11.53 -11.62
CA MET A 199 -4.85 11.11 -12.28
C MET A 199 -5.11 10.47 -13.65
N ALA A 200 -6.16 9.64 -13.76
CA ALA A 200 -6.54 9.03 -15.03
C ALA A 200 -7.04 10.07 -16.04
N VAL A 201 -7.87 11.03 -15.62
CA VAL A 201 -8.29 12.16 -16.47
C VAL A 201 -7.10 12.97 -16.96
N LEU A 202 -6.15 13.30 -16.09
CA LEU A 202 -4.95 14.05 -16.48
C LEU A 202 -4.14 13.31 -17.55
N ARG A 203 -3.95 11.99 -17.37
CA ARG A 203 -3.26 11.14 -18.36
C ARG A 203 -3.97 11.13 -19.72
N LEU A 204 -5.30 11.08 -19.73
CA LEU A 204 -6.07 11.14 -20.97
C LEU A 204 -5.93 12.50 -21.67
N ILE A 205 -5.93 13.59 -20.90
CA ILE A 205 -5.71 14.95 -21.43
C ILE A 205 -4.30 15.06 -22.04
N GLU A 206 -3.27 14.60 -21.34
CA GLU A 206 -1.88 14.61 -21.84
C GLU A 206 -1.68 13.71 -23.06
N GLY A 207 -2.38 12.58 -23.13
CA GLY A 207 -2.36 11.70 -24.29
C GLY A 207 -3.05 12.29 -25.52
N ALA A 208 -4.18 12.97 -25.34
CA ALA A 208 -4.93 13.63 -26.41
C ALA A 208 -4.25 14.91 -26.92
N PHE A 209 -3.50 15.60 -26.06
CA PHE A 209 -2.78 16.83 -26.37
C PHE A 209 -1.31 16.67 -25.95
N PRO A 210 -0.47 16.03 -26.80
CA PRO A 210 0.97 16.08 -26.58
C PRO A 210 1.37 17.55 -26.47
N ALA A 211 2.26 17.90 -25.53
CA ALA A 211 2.61 19.28 -25.16
C ALA A 211 2.97 20.18 -26.37
N GLN A 212 1.94 20.70 -27.03
CA GLN A 212 1.99 21.67 -28.11
C GLN A 212 1.09 22.80 -27.65
N SER A 213 1.72 23.93 -27.33
CA SER A 213 1.03 25.20 -27.10
C SER A 213 0.28 25.56 -28.38
N ALA A 214 -0.99 25.20 -28.46
CA ALA A 214 -1.87 25.54 -29.58
C ALA A 214 -2.66 26.81 -29.21
N SER A 215 -2.22 27.96 -29.71
CA SER A 215 -3.01 29.18 -29.71
C SER A 215 -4.09 29.08 -30.79
N ILE A 216 -5.30 28.66 -30.43
CA ILE A 216 -6.45 28.73 -31.33
C ILE A 216 -6.86 30.20 -31.44
N SER A 217 -6.40 30.84 -32.52
CA SER A 217 -6.75 32.22 -32.87
C SER A 217 -7.87 32.17 -33.89
N ALA A 218 -9.12 32.09 -33.43
CA ALA A 218 -10.29 32.27 -34.28
C ALA A 218 -10.93 33.64 -33.96
N ASP A 219 -10.70 34.58 -34.87
CA ASP A 219 -11.47 35.81 -35.09
C ASP A 219 -11.90 36.61 -33.84
N GLY A 220 -11.00 37.49 -33.37
CA GLY A 220 -11.36 38.67 -32.56
C GLY A 220 -11.75 38.48 -31.09
N LEU A 221 -12.01 37.26 -30.61
CA LEU A 221 -12.25 36.95 -29.20
C LEU A 221 -11.27 35.90 -28.70
N SER A 222 -10.11 36.36 -28.23
CA SER A 222 -9.13 35.50 -27.55
C SER A 222 -9.68 35.08 -26.18
N GLN A 223 -10.35 33.94 -26.11
CA GLN A 223 -10.44 33.19 -24.86
C GLN A 223 -9.31 32.17 -24.85
N SER A 224 -8.25 32.48 -24.11
CA SER A 224 -7.20 31.53 -23.77
C SER A 224 -7.78 30.43 -22.88
N ALA A 225 -8.35 29.40 -23.48
CA ALA A 225 -8.69 28.17 -22.80
C ALA A 225 -7.40 27.34 -22.62
N SER A 226 -6.40 27.91 -21.94
CA SER A 226 -5.19 27.18 -21.56
C SER A 226 -5.54 26.33 -20.35
N VAL A 227 -5.87 25.06 -20.58
CA VAL A 227 -5.96 24.08 -19.50
C VAL A 227 -4.54 23.91 -18.99
N ASP A 228 -4.27 24.54 -17.85
CA ASP A 228 -2.95 24.49 -17.23
C ASP A 228 -2.79 23.14 -16.53
N THR A 229 -2.34 22.14 -17.29
CA THR A 229 -2.11 20.77 -16.81
C THR A 229 -1.14 20.73 -15.63
N SER A 230 -0.22 21.71 -15.54
CA SER A 230 0.71 21.83 -14.42
C SER A 230 0.00 22.07 -13.09
N LYS A 231 -1.03 22.93 -13.06
CA LYS A 231 -1.84 23.17 -11.85
C LYS A 231 -2.63 21.94 -11.42
N TYR A 232 -3.10 21.14 -12.37
CA TYR A 232 -3.77 19.88 -12.05
C TYR A 232 -2.80 18.86 -11.46
N SER A 233 -1.59 18.77 -12.01
CA SER A 233 -0.51 17.95 -11.43
C SER A 233 -0.17 18.39 -10.01
N ASP A 234 0.05 19.68 -9.77
CA ASP A 234 0.36 20.23 -8.44
C ASP A 234 -0.73 19.93 -7.41
N MET A 235 -2.00 20.03 -7.82
CA MET A 235 -3.14 19.69 -6.96
C MET A 235 -3.15 18.19 -6.62
N ILE A 236 -2.91 17.33 -7.60
CA ILE A 236 -2.83 15.87 -7.40
C ILE A 236 -1.67 15.56 -6.44
N ASP A 237 -0.52 16.20 -6.61
CA ASP A 237 0.66 15.99 -5.77
C ASP A 237 0.39 16.39 -4.32
N LYS A 238 -0.28 17.53 -4.11
CA LYS A 238 -0.71 17.97 -2.78
C LYS A 238 -1.71 17.00 -2.14
N LYS A 239 -2.68 16.50 -2.91
CA LYS A 239 -3.64 15.48 -2.45
C LYS A 239 -2.93 14.20 -2.05
N ILE A 240 -2.01 13.71 -2.87
CA ILE A 240 -1.22 12.51 -2.58
C ILE A 240 -0.38 12.69 -1.32
N SER A 241 0.26 13.85 -1.13
CA SER A 241 1.00 14.11 0.12
C SER A 241 0.08 14.07 1.33
N THR A 242 -1.09 14.70 1.24
CA THR A 242 -2.09 14.72 2.33
C THR A 242 -2.61 13.31 2.64
N LEU A 243 -2.95 12.54 1.61
CA LEU A 243 -3.40 11.15 1.74
C LEU A 243 -2.31 10.27 2.34
N LYS A 244 -1.05 10.47 1.94
CA LYS A 244 0.08 9.76 2.50
C LYS A 244 0.22 10.04 3.99
N ASP A 245 0.11 11.30 4.42
CA ASP A 245 0.16 11.64 5.85
C ASP A 245 -1.05 11.07 6.62
N ALA A 246 -2.23 11.01 6.00
CA ALA A 246 -3.41 10.39 6.59
C ALA A 246 -3.22 8.88 6.80
N LEU A 247 -2.66 8.18 5.80
CA LEU A 247 -2.43 6.74 5.80
C LEU A 247 -1.23 6.34 6.69
N TRP A 248 -0.14 7.10 6.64
CA TRP A 248 1.15 6.76 7.27
C TRP A 248 1.33 7.45 8.63
N GLY A 249 0.52 8.46 8.94
CA GLY A 249 0.74 9.39 10.04
C GLY A 249 1.55 10.62 9.63
N VAL A 250 1.62 11.59 10.54
CA VAL A 250 2.35 12.84 10.33
C VAL A 250 3.84 12.54 10.20
N ARG A 251 4.43 12.85 9.03
CA ARG A 251 5.87 12.85 8.85
C ARG A 251 6.43 14.05 9.60
N VAL A 252 7.12 13.82 10.71
CA VAL A 252 7.93 14.87 11.33
C VAL A 252 9.11 15.10 10.39
N GLY A 253 9.03 16.17 9.59
CA GLY A 253 10.16 16.62 8.81
C GLY A 253 11.26 17.08 9.77
N VAL A 254 12.45 16.48 9.67
CA VAL A 254 13.64 17.11 10.21
C VAL A 254 13.89 18.33 9.33
N LEU A 255 13.65 19.52 9.91
CA LEU A 255 14.04 20.80 9.34
C LEU A 255 15.57 20.92 9.29
#